data_AF-A0A2T7D112-F1
#
_entry.id   AF-A0A2T7D112-F1
#
_cell.length_a   1.000
_cell.length_b   1.000
_cell.length_c   1.000
_cell.angle_alpha   90.00
_cell.angle_beta   90.00
_cell.angle_gamma   90.00
#
_symmetry.space_group_name_H-M   'P 1'
#
loop_
_entity.id
_entity.type
_entity.pdbx_description
1 polymer ?
#
loop_
_entity_poly.entity_id
_entity_poly.type
_entity_poly.pdbx_seq_one_letter_code
_entity_poly.pdbx_strand_id
1 'polypeptide(L)' 'MWAAIWRTRNKMAIEKSFPNHPIDVVYAAISFMQQQRWWRLLKPGDAEKLAGAREALKTWLENYSPVHSIPTDIIEI' A
#
# COMPACT_ATOMS: atom_id res chain seq x y z
N MET A 1 -10.46 -10.00 5.92
CA MET A 1 -9.04 -9.67 5.63
C MET A 1 -8.48 -10.53 4.48
N TRP A 2 -8.50 -11.87 4.57
CA TRP A 2 -7.97 -12.79 3.53
C TRP A 2 -8.57 -12.59 2.12
N ALA A 3 -9.91 -12.52 2.00
CA ALA A 3 -10.59 -12.44 0.70
C ALA A 3 -10.30 -11.17 -0.12
N ALA A 4 -9.83 -10.11 0.53
CA ALA A 4 -9.53 -8.84 -0.13
C ALA A 4 -8.08 -8.82 -0.62
N ILE A 5 -7.14 -9.36 0.17
CA ILE A 5 -5.75 -9.62 -0.26
C ILE A 5 -5.73 -10.57 -1.47
N TRP A 6 -6.52 -11.65 -1.43
CA TRP A 6 -6.66 -12.60 -2.52
C TRP A 6 -7.15 -11.95 -3.82
N ARG A 7 -8.18 -11.09 -3.73
CA ARG A 7 -8.73 -10.38 -4.90
C ARG A 7 -7.72 -9.41 -5.50
N THR A 8 -7.02 -8.64 -4.68
CA THR A 8 -5.99 -7.70 -5.16
C THR A 8 -4.83 -8.46 -5.83
N ARG A 9 -4.36 -9.57 -5.23
CA ARG A 9 -3.32 -10.42 -5.84
C ARG A 9 -3.75 -10.98 -7.20
N ASN A 10 -4.97 -11.53 -7.29
CA ASN A 10 -5.47 -12.09 -8.54
C ASN A 10 -5.66 -11.02 -9.61
N LYS A 11 -6.15 -9.84 -9.23
CA LYS A 11 -6.29 -8.72 -10.17
C LYS A 11 -4.93 -8.29 -10.72
N MET A 12 -3.92 -8.10 -9.86
CA MET A 12 -2.56 -7.75 -10.29
C MET A 12 -1.94 -8.83 -11.19
N ALA A 13 -2.19 -10.11 -10.91
CA ALA A 13 -1.72 -11.21 -11.75
C ALA A 13 -2.39 -11.22 -13.13
N ILE A 14 -3.70 -10.93 -13.21
CA ILE A 14 -4.46 -10.85 -14.46
C ILE A 14 -4.04 -9.63 -15.30
N GLU A 15 -3.92 -8.47 -14.65
CA GLU A 15 -3.54 -7.20 -15.29
C GLU A 15 -2.03 -7.07 -15.51
N LYS A 16 -1.22 -8.02 -15.00
CA LYS A 16 0.24 -8.00 -14.96
C LYS A 16 0.82 -6.71 -14.35
N SER A 17 0.04 -6.05 -13.49
CA SER A 17 0.41 -4.81 -12.80
C SER A 17 1.05 -5.14 -11.47
N PHE A 18 2.35 -5.44 -11.52
CA PHE A 18 3.15 -5.63 -10.31
C PHE A 18 3.75 -4.29 -9.87
N PRO A 19 3.83 -4.02 -8.55
CA PRO A 19 4.53 -2.86 -8.04
C PRO A 19 6.01 -2.95 -8.46
N ASN A 20 6.47 -1.96 -9.23
CA ASN A 20 7.84 -1.93 -9.73
C ASN A 20 8.77 -1.24 -8.72
N HIS A 21 8.21 -0.36 -7.90
CA HIS A 21 8.93 0.32 -6.83
C HIS A 21 8.34 -0.08 -5.47
N PRO A 22 9.15 -0.25 -4.41
CA PRO A 22 8.65 -0.58 -3.06
C PRO A 22 7.57 0.38 -2.54
N ILE A 23 7.56 1.62 -3.04
CA ILE A 23 6.56 2.63 -2.66
C ILE A 23 5.17 2.35 -3.25
N ASP A 24 5.08 1.66 -4.39
CA ASP A 24 3.81 1.29 -5.01
C ASP A 24 3.00 0.36 -4.09
N VAL A 25 3.70 -0.45 -3.29
CA VAL A 25 3.09 -1.30 -2.25
C VAL A 25 2.46 -0.44 -1.14
N VAL A 26 3.10 0.68 -0.78
CA VAL A 26 2.57 1.62 0.22
C VAL A 26 1.33 2.34 -0.32
N TYR A 27 1.36 2.79 -1.58
CA TYR A 27 0.19 3.36 -2.25
C TYR A 27 -0.97 2.36 -2.34
N ALA A 28 -0.68 1.09 -2.65
CA ALA A 28 -1.68 0.03 -2.69
C ALA A 28 -2.26 -0.26 -1.29
N ALA A 29 -1.43 -0.24 -0.24
CA ALA A 29 -1.87 -0.41 1.15
C ALA A 29 -2.79 0.74 1.60
N ILE A 30 -2.41 1.99 1.32
CA ILE A 30 -3.25 3.17 1.62
C ILE A 30 -4.57 3.12 0.86
N SER A 31 -4.52 2.81 -0.45
CA SER A 31 -5.73 2.65 -1.28
C SER A 31 -6.62 1.53 -0.76
N PHE A 32 -6.05 0.42 -0.30
CA PHE A 32 -6.79 -0.67 0.32
C PHE A 32 -7.45 -0.24 1.63
N MET A 33 -6.73 0.49 2.49
CA MET A 33 -7.25 1.04 3.74
C MET A 33 -8.39 2.04 3.48
N GLN A 34 -8.29 2.86 2.44
CA GLN A 34 -9.34 3.78 2.00
C GLN A 34 -10.54 3.06 1.38
N GLN A 35 -10.30 1.96 0.64
CA GLN A 35 -11.34 1.13 0.02
C GLN A 35 -11.97 0.12 0.97
N GLN A 36 -11.67 0.16 2.28
CA GLN A 36 -12.36 -0.60 3.31
C GLN A 36 -13.84 -0.16 3.40
N ARG A 37 -14.67 -0.64 2.47
CA ARG A 37 -16.14 -0.60 2.53
C ARG A 37 -16.69 -1.26 3.81
N TRP A 38 -15.83 -1.95 4.57
CA TRP A 38 -16.07 -2.65 5.82
C TRP A 38 -15.85 -1.80 7.07
N TRP A 39 -15.56 -0.49 6.95
CA TRP A 39 -15.54 0.45 8.10
C TRP A 39 -16.76 0.25 9.03
N ARG A 40 -17.95 0.06 8.43
CA ARG A 40 -19.21 -0.15 9.16
C ARG A 40 -19.27 -1.49 9.91
N LEU A 41 -18.39 -2.42 9.57
CA LEU A 41 -18.29 -3.76 10.14
C LEU A 41 -17.13 -3.87 11.13
N LEU A 42 -16.26 -2.86 11.23
CA LEU A 42 -15.29 -2.78 12.32
C LEU A 42 -16.00 -2.34 13.61
N LYS A 43 -15.57 -2.90 14.74
CA LYS A 43 -15.94 -2.37 16.04
C LYS A 43 -15.40 -0.93 16.16
N PRO A 44 -16.09 -0.02 16.87
CA PRO A 44 -15.71 1.39 16.94
C PRO A 44 -14.24 1.62 17.31
N GLY A 45 -13.72 0.88 18.30
CA GLY A 45 -12.32 1.00 18.73
C GLY A 45 -11.28 0.48 17.73
N ASP A 46 -11.65 -0.46 16.85
CA ASP A 46 -10.75 -0.93 15.79
C ASP A 46 -10.77 0.01 14.58
N ALA A 47 -11.91 0.67 14.33
CA ALA A 47 -12.05 1.70 13.31
C ALA A 47 -11.19 2.94 13.64
N GLU A 48 -11.17 3.38 14.89
CA GLU A 48 -10.30 4.47 15.35
C GLU A 48 -8.81 4.14 15.20
N LYS A 49 -8.38 2.93 15.59
CA LYS A 49 -6.99 2.48 15.40
C LYS A 49 -6.60 2.47 13.93
N LEU A 50 -7.49 1.99 13.06
CA LEU A 50 -7.26 1.96 11.63
C LEU A 50 -7.19 3.38 11.03
N ALA A 51 -8.00 4.31 11.53
CA ALA A 51 -7.94 5.72 11.15
C ALA A 51 -6.59 6.35 11.56
N GLY A 52 -6.12 6.10 12.78
CA GLY A 52 -4.80 6.54 13.23
C GLY A 52 -3.66 5.98 12.37
N ALA A 53 -3.71 4.68 12.04
CA ALA A 53 -2.74 4.05 11.16
C ALA A 53 -2.75 4.64 9.73
N ARG A 54 -3.94 4.95 9.21
CA ARG A 54 -4.09 5.61 7.90
C ARG A 54 -3.46 7.00 7.89
N GLU A 55 -3.73 7.82 8.91
CA GLU A 55 -3.16 9.17 8.98
C GLU A 55 -1.63 9.11 9.11
N ALA A 56 -1.09 8.22 9.95
CA ALA A 56 0.35 8.03 10.08
C ALA A 56 1.01 7.65 8.73
N LEU A 57 0.39 6.74 7.97
CA LEU A 57 0.84 6.35 6.63
C LEU A 57 0.76 7.49 5.63
N LYS A 58 -0.28 8.31 5.68
CA LYS A 58 -0.44 9.48 4.81
C LYS A 58 0.62 10.53 5.09
N THR A 59 0.84 10.86 6.36
CA THR A 59 1.90 11.80 6.78
C THR A 59 3.28 11.28 6.41
N TRP A 60 3.55 9.99 6.58
CA TRP A 60 4.82 9.40 6.16
C TRP A 60 5.03 9.53 4.64
N LEU A 61 3.99 9.29 3.85
CA LEU A 61 4.04 9.41 2.40
C LEU A 61 4.26 10.86 1.94
N GLU A 62 3.61 11.83 2.58
CA GLU A 62 3.81 13.26 2.29
C GLU A 62 5.23 13.74 2.58
N ASN A 63 5.90 13.12 3.55
CA ASN A 63 7.30 13.40 3.89
C ASN A 63 8.30 12.48 3.16
N TYR A 64 7.82 11.53 2.36
CA TYR A 64 8.69 10.64 1.62
C TYR A 64 9.32 11.41 0.45
N SER A 65 10.64 11.59 0.53
CA SER A 65 11.45 12.02 -0.59
C SER A 65 12.15 10.80 -1.19
N PRO A 66 11.88 10.43 -2.46
CA PRO A 66 12.71 9.45 -3.14
C PRO A 66 14.10 10.07 -3.27
N VAL A 67 15.05 9.65 -2.43
CA VAL A 67 16.46 9.81 -2.78
C VAL A 67 16.60 9.06 -4.10
N HIS A 68 16.83 9.80 -5.20
CA HIS A 68 17.28 9.21 -6.44
C HIS A 68 18.62 8.53 -6.13
N SER A 69 18.58 7.27 -5.70
CA SER A 69 19.74 6.40 -5.79
C SER A 69 19.99 6.25 -7.29
N ILE A 70 20.91 7.08 -7.79
CA ILE A 70 21.55 6.87 -9.09
C ILE A 70 21.94 5.39 -9.10
N PRO A 71 21.47 4.58 -10.06
CA PRO A 71 21.88 3.18 -10.15
C PRO A 71 23.39 3.19 -10.40
N THR A 72 24.15 2.94 -9.34
CA THR A 72 25.60 2.80 -9.45
C THR A 72 25.84 1.36 -9.90
N ASP A 73 26.11 1.25 -11.20
CA ASP A 73 26.76 0.14 -11.89
C ASP A 73 26.10 -1.24 -11.79
N ILE A 74 25.28 -1.55 -12.80
CA ILE A 74 25.19 -2.92 -13.31
C ILE A 74 26.48 -3.15 -14.12
N ILE A 75 27.49 -3.76 -13.51
CA ILE A 75 28.58 -4.39 -14.25
C ILE A 75 28.06 -5.75 -14.73
N GLU A 76 27.88 -5.90 -16.03
CA GLU A 76 27.69 -7.20 -16.68
C GLU A 76 28.93 -8.07 -16.39
N ILE A 77 28.70 -9.27 -15.83
CA ILE A 77 29.66 -10.39 -15.82
C ILE A 77 28.97 -11.60 -16.43
#